data_AF-E1ZGK3-F1
#
_entry.id   AF-E1ZGK3-F1
#
_cell.length_a   1.000
_cell.length_b   1.000
_cell.length_c   1.000
_cell.angle_alpha   90.00
_cell.angle_beta   90.00
_cell.angle_gamma   90.00
#
_symmetry.space_group_name_H-M   'P 1'
#
loop_
_entity.id
_entity.type
_entity.pdbx_description
1 polymer ?
#
loop_
_entity_poly.entity_id
_entity_poly.type
_entity_poly.pdbx_seq_one_letter_code
_entity_poly.pdbx_strand_id
1 'polypeptide(L)'
;MASSQPDNQLTEQEAAIYDRQLRVWGVETQRRLSGAKVLIAGCSGLAAEVAKNIVLAGVGSVTLVDDTPCSRRPLSNFLIPGDAPADPITVAEASVATLAEMNPFVKVAALPGPPSSVLAADVLRQYDLLLLCGQPASSIAAADVLCREAGVAFYAGVCRGIFGWAFADLHQHRFVVEKKEEHKDGSTSKKVEERTESFATWQQATSCSLHGVNKRRLTRLYLIIRGTHRITVCCVVSGANYEAAPPPPLPAFHAAVISRFEQQHGRCVTAADAEQLLTLRQHVCGEAGVEPGLLPDKMLQAYAEEEEDMPAINAIVGGELGNELIKAVGGRNEPVNNFFLFSLAEGSTMGKVPIRLREVVYALSPYQQSVMTGLWKDLPHKAAHHAANLRDAVIFCVAPIVGIAYYCADYKEKEKLHHRF
;
A
#
# COMPACT_ATOMS: atom_id res chain seq x y z
N MET A 1 39.16 -12.74 -7.21
CA MET A 1 38.73 -14.06 -6.70
C MET A 1 37.25 -13.97 -6.43
N ALA A 2 36.42 -14.64 -7.23
CA ALA A 2 34.97 -14.64 -7.07
C ALA A 2 34.63 -15.45 -5.82
N SER A 3 34.12 -14.78 -4.77
CA SER A 3 33.52 -15.46 -3.63
C SER A 3 32.21 -16.10 -4.11
N SER A 4 32.16 -17.42 -4.13
CA SER A 4 30.95 -18.19 -4.33
C SER A 4 29.94 -17.82 -3.24
N GLN A 5 28.91 -17.04 -3.59
CA GLN A 5 27.74 -16.89 -2.73
C GLN A 5 27.10 -18.28 -2.54
N PRO A 6 26.65 -18.64 -1.33
CA PRO A 6 25.95 -19.91 -1.12
C PRO A 6 24.72 -19.90 -2.03
N ASP A 7 24.54 -21.01 -2.75
CA ASP A 7 23.42 -21.23 -3.65
C ASP A 7 22.11 -21.13 -2.84
N ASN A 8 21.51 -19.94 -2.78
CA ASN A 8 20.27 -19.65 -2.07
C ASN A 8 19.09 -20.22 -2.88
N GLN A 9 19.10 -21.55 -3.07
CA GLN A 9 18.04 -22.28 -3.74
C GLN A 9 16.88 -22.43 -2.76
N LEU A 10 15.68 -22.01 -3.19
CA LEU A 10 14.45 -22.22 -2.42
C LEU A 10 14.27 -23.72 -2.18
N THR A 11 13.97 -24.08 -0.94
CA THR A 11 13.61 -25.45 -0.59
C THR A 11 12.32 -25.87 -1.33
N GLU A 12 12.09 -27.17 -1.47
CA GLU A 12 10.88 -27.68 -2.12
C GLU A 12 9.60 -27.23 -1.39
N GLN A 13 9.65 -27.14 -0.06
CA GLN A 13 8.56 -26.63 0.77
C GLN A 13 8.30 -25.14 0.53
N GLU A 14 9.34 -24.31 0.47
CA GLU A 14 9.21 -22.89 0.12
C GLU A 14 8.67 -22.71 -1.30
N ALA A 15 9.16 -23.49 -2.27
CA ALA A 15 8.70 -23.43 -3.65
C ALA A 15 7.20 -23.79 -3.76
N ALA A 16 6.72 -24.76 -2.98
CA ALA A 16 5.30 -25.13 -2.92
C ALA A 16 4.44 -24.01 -2.31
N ILE A 17 4.89 -23.40 -1.20
CA ILE A 17 4.17 -22.32 -0.53
C ILE A 17 4.14 -21.04 -1.39
N TYR A 18 5.24 -20.72 -2.05
CA TYR A 18 5.36 -19.50 -2.87
C TYR A 18 4.98 -19.70 -4.35
N ASP A 19 4.47 -20.86 -4.80
CA ASP A 19 4.20 -21.14 -6.23
C ASP A 19 3.40 -20.01 -6.92
N ARG A 20 2.33 -19.52 -6.27
CA ARG A 20 1.51 -18.42 -6.82
C ARG A 20 2.29 -17.11 -6.94
N GLN A 21 3.12 -16.80 -5.96
CA GLN A 21 3.94 -15.58 -5.92
C GLN A 21 5.08 -15.64 -6.94
N LEU A 22 5.72 -16.81 -7.07
CA LEU A 22 6.75 -17.09 -8.06
C LEU A 22 6.24 -16.89 -9.49
N ARG A 23 4.97 -17.17 -9.78
CA ARG A 23 4.35 -16.88 -11.09
C ARG A 23 4.17 -15.39 -11.36
N VAL A 24 4.08 -14.56 -10.33
CA VAL A 24 3.91 -13.11 -10.45
C VAL A 24 5.24 -12.42 -10.68
N TRP A 25 6.24 -12.69 -9.83
CA TRP A 25 7.50 -11.93 -9.85
C TRP A 25 8.76 -12.75 -10.11
N GLY A 26 8.65 -14.07 -10.21
CA GLY A 26 9.76 -14.97 -10.54
C GLY A 26 10.66 -15.33 -9.36
N VAL A 27 11.47 -16.37 -9.56
CA VAL A 27 12.36 -16.96 -8.54
C VAL A 27 13.43 -15.98 -8.07
N GLU A 28 14.01 -15.19 -8.97
CA GLU A 28 15.06 -14.23 -8.63
C GLU A 28 14.57 -13.17 -7.64
N THR A 29 13.37 -12.62 -7.85
CA THR A 29 12.73 -11.70 -6.92
C THR A 29 12.53 -12.36 -5.56
N GLN A 30 12.05 -13.61 -5.53
CA GLN A 30 11.84 -14.34 -4.29
C GLN A 30 13.15 -14.58 -3.51
N ARG A 31 14.25 -14.86 -4.21
CA ARG A 31 15.58 -15.02 -3.59
C ARG A 31 16.09 -13.73 -2.96
N ARG A 32 15.82 -12.58 -3.59
CA ARG A 32 16.15 -11.27 -3.01
C ARG A 32 15.31 -11.00 -1.77
N LEU A 33 14.01 -11.29 -1.84
CA LEU A 33 13.11 -11.18 -0.69
C LEU A 33 13.60 -12.04 0.48
N SER A 34 13.89 -13.32 0.27
CA SER A 34 14.34 -14.24 1.33
C SER A 34 15.70 -13.87 1.94
N GLY A 35 16.51 -13.06 1.26
CA GLY A 35 17.74 -12.50 1.80
C GLY A 35 17.57 -11.18 2.57
N ALA A 36 16.44 -10.49 2.39
CA ALA A 36 16.26 -9.14 2.88
C ALA A 36 15.90 -9.05 4.36
N LYS A 37 16.42 -8.01 5.01
CA LYS A 37 16.19 -7.68 6.42
C LYS A 37 15.46 -6.36 6.54
N VAL A 38 14.24 -6.40 7.08
CA VAL A 38 13.38 -5.24 7.23
C VAL A 38 13.26 -4.85 8.71
N LEU A 39 13.51 -3.57 9.00
CA LEU A 39 13.26 -2.97 10.31
C LEU A 39 11.97 -2.15 10.26
N ILE A 40 11.05 -2.41 11.17
CA ILE A 40 9.80 -1.64 11.32
C ILE A 40 9.82 -0.98 12.70
N ALA A 41 9.82 0.35 12.71
CA ALA A 41 9.82 1.15 13.93
C ALA A 41 8.48 1.90 14.06
N GLY A 42 7.75 1.60 15.14
CA GLY A 42 6.35 1.96 15.36
C GLY A 42 5.39 0.85 14.93
N CYS A 43 4.59 0.32 15.86
CA CYS A 43 3.68 -0.81 15.68
C CYS A 43 2.20 -0.38 15.62
N SER A 44 1.88 0.56 14.71
CA SER A 44 0.50 0.97 14.41
C SER A 44 -0.27 -0.08 13.61
N GLY A 45 -1.58 0.12 13.37
CA GLY A 45 -2.34 -0.75 12.49
C GLY A 45 -1.84 -0.74 11.04
N LEU A 46 -1.29 0.38 10.57
CA LEU A 46 -0.57 0.44 9.29
C LEU A 46 0.65 -0.48 9.28
N ALA A 47 1.47 -0.42 10.34
CA ALA A 47 2.66 -1.27 10.47
C ALA A 47 2.28 -2.76 10.50
N ALA A 48 1.18 -3.10 11.19
CA ALA A 48 0.65 -4.45 11.23
C ALA A 48 0.28 -5.00 9.85
N GLU A 49 -0.40 -4.18 9.02
CA GLU A 49 -0.75 -4.55 7.65
C GLU A 49 0.48 -4.74 6.75
N VAL A 50 1.45 -3.82 6.84
CA VAL A 50 2.70 -3.93 6.06
C VAL A 50 3.50 -5.16 6.49
N ALA A 51 3.68 -5.37 7.80
CA ALA A 51 4.40 -6.51 8.36
C ALA A 51 3.77 -7.84 7.90
N LYS A 52 2.45 -7.97 8.01
CA LYS A 52 1.70 -9.13 7.51
C LYS A 52 1.97 -9.37 6.01
N ASN A 53 1.92 -8.33 5.18
CA ASN A 53 2.14 -8.46 3.74
C ASN A 53 3.56 -8.92 3.39
N ILE A 54 4.59 -8.34 4.01
CA ILE A 54 5.99 -8.70 3.70
C ILE A 54 6.39 -10.06 4.29
N VAL A 55 5.85 -10.43 5.45
CA VAL A 55 6.05 -11.77 6.05
C VAL A 55 5.40 -12.84 5.17
N LEU A 56 4.17 -12.62 4.70
CA LEU A 56 3.52 -13.55 3.75
C LEU A 56 4.23 -13.61 2.39
N ALA A 57 4.88 -12.52 1.97
CA ALA A 57 5.72 -12.49 0.78
C ALA A 57 7.06 -13.23 0.95
N GLY A 58 7.45 -13.58 2.17
CA GLY A 58 8.67 -14.34 2.46
C GLY A 58 9.94 -13.51 2.47
N VAL A 59 9.92 -12.33 3.11
CA VAL A 59 11.16 -11.60 3.41
C VAL A 59 12.04 -12.39 4.39
N GLY A 60 13.36 -12.23 4.31
CA GLY A 60 14.30 -13.01 5.15
C GLY A 60 14.12 -12.77 6.65
N SER A 61 13.93 -11.52 7.05
CA SER A 61 13.59 -11.18 8.45
C SER A 61 12.85 -9.87 8.60
N VAL A 62 12.03 -9.80 9.65
CA VAL A 62 11.36 -8.59 10.12
C VAL A 62 11.73 -8.36 11.57
N THR A 63 12.25 -7.18 11.90
CA THR A 63 12.46 -6.75 13.28
C THR A 63 11.53 -5.60 13.61
N LEU A 64 10.80 -5.71 14.71
CA LEU A 64 9.86 -4.70 15.21
C LEU A 64 10.47 -3.90 16.36
N VAL A 65 10.23 -2.59 16.41
CA VAL A 65 10.66 -1.73 17.53
C VAL A 65 9.54 -0.79 17.92
N ASP A 66 9.01 -0.99 19.12
CA ASP A 66 8.02 -0.14 19.77
C ASP A 66 7.94 -0.57 21.24
N ASP A 67 8.20 0.37 22.15
CA ASP A 67 8.18 0.18 23.60
C ASP A 67 6.82 0.50 24.23
N THR A 68 5.80 0.80 23.43
CA THR A 68 4.45 1.03 23.92
C THR A 68 3.99 -0.22 24.69
N PRO A 69 3.56 -0.09 25.95
CA PRO A 69 3.01 -1.20 26.71
C PRO A 69 1.80 -1.80 25.99
N CYS A 70 1.65 -3.13 26.02
CA CYS A 70 0.53 -3.80 25.37
C CYS A 70 -0.85 -3.31 25.88
N SER A 71 -0.93 -2.84 27.13
CA SER A 71 -2.12 -2.18 27.69
C SER A 71 -2.57 -0.93 26.94
N ARG A 72 -1.67 -0.27 26.21
CA ARG A 72 -1.89 0.95 25.42
C ARG A 72 -1.81 0.71 23.92
N ARG A 73 -2.00 -0.55 23.48
CA ARG A 73 -1.91 -0.91 22.07
C ARG A 73 -2.90 -0.13 21.19
N PRO A 74 -2.54 0.19 19.94
CA PRO A 74 -3.51 0.63 18.94
C PRO A 74 -4.54 -0.47 18.69
N LEU A 75 -5.84 -0.13 18.76
CA LEU A 75 -6.94 -1.09 18.53
C LEU A 75 -6.94 -1.65 17.11
N SER A 76 -6.36 -0.91 16.18
CA SER A 76 -6.18 -1.27 14.78
C SER A 76 -5.06 -2.28 14.53
N ASN A 77 -4.18 -2.53 15.52
CA ASN A 77 -3.11 -3.51 15.40
C ASN A 77 -3.64 -4.91 15.72
N PHE A 78 -4.01 -5.65 14.68
CA PHE A 78 -4.55 -7.01 14.79
C PHE A 78 -3.50 -8.09 15.08
N LEU A 79 -2.20 -7.77 15.09
CA LEU A 79 -1.14 -8.74 15.40
C LEU A 79 -1.06 -9.09 16.87
N ILE A 80 -1.77 -8.35 17.73
CA ILE A 80 -1.76 -8.56 19.16
C ILE A 80 -3.06 -9.25 19.55
N PRO A 81 -3.03 -10.53 19.99
CA PRO A 81 -4.21 -11.28 20.38
C PRO A 81 -5.02 -10.59 21.50
N GLY A 82 -6.32 -10.83 21.55
CA GLY A 82 -7.21 -10.24 22.56
C GLY A 82 -6.82 -10.61 24.01
N ASP A 83 -6.22 -11.79 24.18
CA ASP A 83 -5.73 -12.40 25.41
C ASP A 83 -4.22 -12.21 25.63
N ALA A 84 -3.58 -11.30 24.87
CA ALA A 84 -2.16 -11.01 25.02
C ALA A 84 -1.82 -10.66 26.48
N PRO A 85 -0.66 -11.09 27.00
CA PRO A 85 -0.29 -10.83 28.38
C PRO A 85 -0.25 -9.33 28.64
N ALA A 86 -0.70 -8.93 29.84
CA ALA A 86 -0.57 -7.55 30.30
C ALA A 86 0.92 -7.17 30.45
N ASP A 87 1.16 -5.89 30.72
CA ASP A 87 2.47 -5.30 31.01
C ASP A 87 3.34 -6.25 31.88
N PRO A 88 4.64 -6.41 31.59
CA PRO A 88 5.52 -5.44 30.91
C PRO A 88 5.73 -5.66 29.40
N ILE A 89 4.99 -6.57 28.75
CA ILE A 89 5.21 -6.88 27.34
C ILE A 89 4.88 -5.68 26.45
N THR A 90 5.77 -5.35 25.52
CA THR A 90 5.55 -4.26 24.56
C THR A 90 4.71 -4.72 23.37
N VAL A 91 4.11 -3.77 22.64
CA VAL A 91 3.35 -4.07 21.42
C VAL A 91 4.20 -4.75 20.34
N ALA A 92 5.50 -4.43 20.26
CA ALA A 92 6.43 -5.07 19.35
C ALA A 92 6.63 -6.54 19.73
N GLU A 93 6.95 -6.82 20.99
CA GLU A 93 7.14 -8.18 21.51
C GLU A 93 5.88 -9.03 21.34
N ALA A 94 4.71 -8.46 21.66
CA ALA A 94 3.43 -9.16 21.54
C ALA A 94 3.05 -9.50 20.09
N SER A 95 3.52 -8.70 19.12
CA SER A 95 3.25 -8.91 17.69
C SER A 95 4.13 -10.00 17.05
N VAL A 96 5.27 -10.37 17.67
CA VAL A 96 6.24 -11.33 17.11
C VAL A 96 5.62 -12.70 16.90
N ALA A 97 4.90 -13.23 17.90
CA ALA A 97 4.35 -14.58 17.86
C ALA A 97 3.37 -14.76 16.69
N THR A 98 2.44 -13.83 16.54
CA THR A 98 1.43 -13.85 15.47
C THR A 98 2.06 -13.70 14.09
N LEU A 99 3.06 -12.83 13.91
CA LEU A 99 3.78 -12.72 12.63
C LEU A 99 4.59 -13.98 12.31
N ALA A 100 5.28 -14.56 13.30
CA ALA A 100 6.06 -15.78 13.11
C ALA A 100 5.18 -16.97 12.72
N GLU A 101 3.95 -17.04 13.23
CA GLU A 101 2.96 -18.06 12.85
C GLU A 101 2.52 -17.94 11.38
N MET A 102 2.46 -16.72 10.82
CA MET A 102 2.04 -16.49 9.43
C MET A 102 3.01 -17.07 8.40
N ASN A 103 4.32 -17.08 8.71
CA ASN A 103 5.30 -17.65 7.80
C ASN A 103 6.53 -18.19 8.56
N PRO A 104 6.68 -19.52 8.71
CA PRO A 104 7.77 -20.11 9.47
C PRO A 104 9.16 -19.94 8.82
N PHE A 105 9.25 -19.51 7.56
CA PHE A 105 10.52 -19.23 6.89
C PHE A 105 11.05 -17.83 7.20
N VAL A 106 10.21 -16.94 7.73
CA VAL A 106 10.58 -15.56 8.02
C VAL A 106 11.00 -15.44 9.48
N LYS A 107 12.19 -14.89 9.72
CA LYS A 107 12.65 -14.62 11.08
C LYS A 107 12.00 -13.34 11.60
N VAL A 108 11.21 -13.44 12.66
CA VAL A 108 10.58 -12.29 13.30
C VAL A 108 11.19 -12.07 14.67
N ALA A 109 11.55 -10.83 14.97
CA ALA A 109 12.12 -10.43 16.26
C ALA A 109 11.60 -9.05 16.70
N ALA A 110 11.79 -8.73 17.97
CA ALA A 110 11.57 -7.38 18.51
C ALA A 110 12.85 -6.85 19.15
N LEU A 111 13.12 -5.55 19.03
CA LEU A 111 14.15 -4.85 19.81
C LEU A 111 13.50 -3.99 20.89
N PRO A 112 14.14 -3.88 22.07
CA PRO A 112 13.63 -3.03 23.14
C PRO A 112 13.86 -1.55 22.83
N GLY A 113 13.01 -0.70 23.40
CA GLY A 113 13.14 0.75 23.36
C GLY A 113 12.21 1.41 22.35
N PRO A 114 12.17 2.75 22.36
CA PRO A 114 11.26 3.51 21.52
C PRO A 114 11.67 3.43 20.05
N PRO A 115 10.77 3.74 19.10
CA PRO A 115 11.09 3.79 17.67
C PRO A 115 12.28 4.70 17.32
N SER A 116 12.58 5.73 18.13
CA SER A 116 13.74 6.58 17.95
C SER A 116 15.09 5.91 18.28
N SER A 117 15.08 4.81 19.04
CA SER A 117 16.30 4.09 19.45
C SER A 117 17.04 3.43 18.30
N VAL A 118 16.34 3.12 17.21
CA VAL A 118 16.96 2.55 16.00
C VAL A 118 17.57 3.58 15.08
N LEU A 119 17.39 4.88 15.35
CA LEU A 119 17.94 5.97 14.55
C LEU A 119 19.42 6.19 14.87
N ALA A 120 20.20 5.12 14.75
CA ALA A 120 21.64 5.08 14.92
C ALA A 120 22.25 4.31 13.75
N ALA A 121 23.27 4.88 13.11
CA ALA A 121 23.86 4.31 11.89
C ALA A 121 24.33 2.86 12.06
N ASP A 122 24.85 2.50 13.24
CA ASP A 122 25.33 1.14 13.51
C ASP A 122 24.20 0.10 13.62
N VAL A 123 23.00 0.53 14.03
CA VAL A 123 21.80 -0.30 14.02
C VAL A 123 21.27 -0.41 12.59
N LEU A 124 21.10 0.71 11.90
CA LEU A 124 20.51 0.77 10.56
C LEU A 124 21.29 -0.06 9.54
N ARG A 125 22.62 -0.05 9.55
CA ARG A 125 23.46 -0.82 8.60
C ARG A 125 23.25 -2.33 8.65
N GLN A 126 22.55 -2.85 9.66
CA GLN A 126 22.24 -4.28 9.77
C GLN A 126 21.03 -4.69 8.91
N TYR A 127 20.28 -3.71 8.38
CA TYR A 127 19.04 -3.87 7.65
C TYR A 127 19.16 -3.33 6.23
N ASP A 128 18.36 -3.87 5.32
CA ASP A 128 18.28 -3.37 3.93
C ASP A 128 17.24 -2.25 3.80
N LEU A 129 16.26 -2.23 4.71
CA LEU A 129 15.14 -1.31 4.67
C LEU A 129 14.64 -0.94 6.07
N LEU A 130 14.37 0.34 6.29
CA LEU A 130 13.64 0.88 7.45
C LEU A 130 12.25 1.36 7.03
N LEU A 131 11.23 0.89 7.73
CA LEU A 131 9.87 1.43 7.69
C LEU A 131 9.57 2.14 9.01
N LEU A 132 9.26 3.44 8.94
CA LEU A 132 8.87 4.25 10.08
C LEU A 132 7.36 4.54 10.05
N CYS A 133 6.62 4.00 11.02
CA CYS A 133 5.16 4.13 11.05
C CYS A 133 4.67 4.96 12.24
N GLY A 134 3.77 5.91 11.96
CA GLY A 134 3.14 6.72 13.02
C GLY A 134 4.12 7.58 13.83
N GLN A 135 5.27 7.94 13.26
CA GLN A 135 6.27 8.78 13.90
C GLN A 135 6.15 10.25 13.46
N PRO A 136 6.56 11.20 14.31
CA PRO A 136 6.52 12.62 13.97
C PRO A 136 7.46 12.96 12.82
N ALA A 137 7.17 14.05 12.11
CA ALA A 137 7.92 14.51 10.94
C ALA A 137 9.40 14.81 11.25
N SER A 138 9.73 15.20 12.48
CA SER A 138 11.12 15.37 12.93
C SER A 138 11.88 14.05 12.93
N SER A 139 11.28 12.97 13.43
CA SER A 139 11.84 11.62 13.40
C SER A 139 11.96 11.11 11.98
N ILE A 140 10.98 11.38 11.10
CA ILE A 140 11.03 11.01 9.69
C ILE A 140 12.19 11.71 8.97
N ALA A 141 12.36 13.03 9.19
CA ALA A 141 13.45 13.78 8.61
C ALA A 141 14.83 13.28 9.07
N ALA A 142 14.97 12.98 10.36
CA ALA A 142 16.21 12.42 10.91
C ALA A 142 16.50 11.01 10.37
N ALA A 143 15.48 10.15 10.32
CA ALA A 143 15.60 8.79 9.81
C ALA A 143 16.02 8.76 8.33
N ASP A 144 15.43 9.63 7.49
CA ASP A 144 15.76 9.75 6.07
C ASP A 144 17.25 10.04 5.83
N VAL A 145 17.79 11.02 6.57
CA VAL A 145 19.22 11.38 6.50
C VAL A 145 20.10 10.22 6.94
N LEU A 146 19.77 9.59 8.08
CA LEU A 146 20.57 8.49 8.62
C LEU A 146 20.52 7.23 7.74
N CYS A 147 19.37 6.94 7.12
CA CYS A 147 19.22 5.86 6.15
C CYS A 147 20.10 6.09 4.92
N ARG A 148 20.16 7.33 4.42
CA ARG A 148 21.09 7.73 3.34
C ARG A 148 22.55 7.49 3.69
N GLU A 149 22.96 7.90 4.88
CA GLU A 149 24.33 7.70 5.38
C GLU A 149 24.65 6.21 5.59
N ALA A 150 23.67 5.41 6.00
CA ALA A 150 23.81 3.97 6.21
C ALA A 150 23.65 3.14 4.92
N GLY A 151 23.16 3.73 3.83
CA GLY A 151 22.86 3.02 2.58
C GLY A 151 21.60 2.14 2.64
N VAL A 152 20.67 2.46 3.53
CA VAL A 152 19.44 1.69 3.83
C VAL A 152 18.25 2.31 3.13
N ALA A 153 17.39 1.52 2.47
CA ALA A 153 16.16 2.05 1.88
C ALA A 153 15.21 2.56 2.96
N PHE A 154 14.56 3.70 2.72
CA PHE A 154 13.69 4.32 3.72
C PHE A 154 12.25 4.44 3.24
N TYR A 155 11.33 4.07 4.11
CA TYR A 155 9.91 4.31 3.97
C TYR A 155 9.35 4.92 5.24
N ALA A 156 8.37 5.83 5.09
CA ALA A 156 7.58 6.32 6.20
C ALA A 156 6.09 6.26 5.85
N GLY A 157 5.24 6.04 6.84
CA GLY A 157 3.80 6.02 6.60
C GLY A 157 2.99 6.37 7.83
N VAL A 158 1.89 7.08 7.60
CA VAL A 158 0.94 7.46 8.65
C VAL A 158 -0.47 7.29 8.11
N CYS A 159 -1.30 6.62 8.90
CA CYS A 159 -2.75 6.60 8.71
C CYS A 159 -3.39 7.28 9.92
N ARG A 160 -4.39 8.11 9.66
CA ARG A 160 -5.09 8.90 10.65
C ARG A 160 -6.53 9.08 10.16
N GLY A 161 -7.45 8.43 10.85
CA GLY A 161 -8.86 8.32 10.48
C GLY A 161 -9.08 7.89 9.04
N ILE A 162 -9.74 8.72 8.23
CA ILE A 162 -10.07 8.47 6.81
C ILE A 162 -8.94 8.85 5.83
N PHE A 163 -7.77 9.17 6.36
CA PHE A 163 -6.63 9.68 5.60
C PHE A 163 -5.39 8.84 5.84
N GLY A 164 -4.59 8.61 4.80
CA GLY A 164 -3.32 7.94 4.96
C GLY A 164 -2.35 8.25 3.83
N TRP A 165 -1.07 8.22 4.14
CA TRP A 165 -0.01 8.50 3.19
C TRP A 165 1.23 7.67 3.48
N ALA A 166 2.04 7.51 2.44
CA ALA A 166 3.35 6.90 2.54
C ALA A 166 4.38 7.72 1.76
N PHE A 167 5.61 7.69 2.24
CA PHE A 167 6.79 8.30 1.65
C PHE A 167 7.84 7.21 1.40
N ALA A 168 8.58 7.35 0.31
CA ALA A 168 9.66 6.45 -0.07
C ALA A 168 10.91 7.24 -0.45
N ASP A 169 12.07 6.80 0.06
CA ASP A 169 13.39 7.23 -0.38
C ASP A 169 14.30 6.01 -0.56
N LEU A 170 14.54 5.64 -1.81
CA LEU A 170 15.42 4.53 -2.20
C LEU A 170 16.78 5.01 -2.72
N HIS A 171 17.13 6.29 -2.48
CA HIS A 171 18.36 6.92 -2.94
C HIS A 171 18.49 6.91 -4.48
N GLN A 172 19.47 6.18 -5.02
CA GLN A 172 19.54 5.80 -6.42
C GLN A 172 19.16 4.33 -6.52
N HIS A 173 17.96 4.06 -7.01
CA HIS A 173 17.42 2.71 -7.08
C HIS A 173 17.39 2.20 -8.51
N ARG A 174 17.90 0.98 -8.70
CA ARG A 174 17.94 0.31 -10.00
C ARG A 174 16.92 -0.82 -10.00
N PHE A 175 16.06 -0.84 -11.03
CA PHE A 175 15.00 -1.82 -11.16
C PHE A 175 14.75 -2.20 -12.62
N VAL A 176 14.05 -3.32 -12.78
CA VAL A 176 13.73 -3.90 -14.08
C VAL A 176 12.23 -3.82 -14.34
N VAL A 177 11.85 -3.37 -15.54
CA VAL A 177 10.46 -3.31 -16.00
C VAL A 177 10.30 -4.26 -17.19
N GLU A 178 9.33 -5.18 -17.09
CA GLU A 178 8.91 -6.00 -18.22
C GLU A 178 7.78 -5.31 -18.98
N LYS A 179 8.02 -4.96 -20.24
CA LYS A 179 6.98 -4.51 -21.16
C LYS A 179 6.58 -5.66 -22.09
N LYS A 180 5.28 -5.87 -22.23
CA LYS A 180 4.74 -6.72 -23.30
C LYS A 180 4.76 -5.89 -24.58
N GLU A 181 5.47 -6.38 -25.59
CA GLU A 181 5.41 -5.84 -26.94
C GLU A 181 4.56 -6.77 -27.80
N GLU A 182 3.49 -6.22 -28.37
CA GLU A 182 2.70 -6.90 -29.38
C GLU A 182 3.30 -6.61 -30.75
N HIS A 183 3.73 -7.65 -31.44
CA HIS A 183 4.20 -7.55 -32.81
C HIS A 183 3.02 -7.52 -33.79
N LYS A 184 3.26 -6.99 -35.00
CA LYS A 184 2.23 -6.83 -36.04
C LYS A 184 1.60 -8.17 -36.50
N ASP A 185 2.27 -9.29 -36.22
CA ASP A 185 1.80 -10.64 -36.51
C ASP A 185 0.91 -11.23 -35.39
N GLY A 186 0.64 -10.47 -34.33
CA GLY A 186 -0.13 -10.93 -33.16
C GLY A 186 0.68 -11.73 -32.14
N SER A 187 1.99 -11.95 -32.38
CA SER A 187 2.88 -12.54 -31.37
C SER A 187 3.21 -11.52 -30.27
N THR A 188 3.40 -12.01 -29.04
CA THR A 188 3.81 -11.17 -27.91
C THR A 188 5.23 -11.52 -27.50
N SER A 189 6.09 -10.51 -27.40
CA SER A 189 7.41 -10.64 -26.81
C SER A 189 7.48 -9.88 -25.49
N LYS A 190 8.40 -10.29 -24.62
CA LYS A 190 8.70 -9.57 -23.38
C LYS A 190 10.00 -8.81 -23.57
N LYS A 191 9.92 -7.49 -23.53
CA LYS A 191 11.10 -6.62 -23.48
C LYS A 191 11.40 -6.27 -22.03
N VAL A 192 12.61 -6.60 -21.61
CA VAL A 192 13.12 -6.30 -20.27
C VAL A 192 13.92 -5.00 -20.36
N GLU A 193 13.43 -3.94 -19.73
CA GLU A 193 14.11 -2.65 -19.67
C GLU A 193 14.63 -2.41 -18.26
N GLU A 194 15.90 -2.09 -18.15
CA GLU A 194 16.50 -1.69 -16.89
C GLU A 194 16.47 -0.17 -16.75
N ARG A 195 16.09 0.30 -15.56
CA ARG A 195 15.98 1.72 -15.23
C ARG A 195 16.67 2.02 -13.92
N THR A 196 17.07 3.27 -13.77
CA THR A 196 17.60 3.80 -12.53
C THR A 196 16.90 5.12 -12.24
N GLU A 197 16.42 5.26 -11.01
CA GLU A 197 15.72 6.43 -10.56
C GLU A 197 16.33 6.99 -9.28
N SER A 198 16.37 8.33 -9.21
CA SER A 198 16.78 9.06 -8.03
C SER A 198 15.56 9.49 -7.23
N PHE A 199 15.60 9.27 -5.93
CA PHE A 199 14.60 9.68 -4.97
C PHE A 199 15.04 10.96 -4.28
N ALA A 200 14.06 11.82 -3.97
CA ALA A 200 14.27 13.04 -3.20
C ALA A 200 14.12 12.74 -1.70
N THR A 201 14.97 13.38 -0.88
CA THR A 201 14.87 13.34 0.59
C THR A 201 13.54 13.88 1.08
N TRP A 202 13.15 13.52 2.30
CA TRP A 202 11.99 14.07 3.01
C TRP A 202 12.04 15.60 3.04
N GLN A 203 13.21 16.16 3.36
CA GLN A 203 13.39 17.61 3.42
C GLN A 203 13.19 18.26 2.05
N GLN A 204 13.83 17.72 0.99
CA GLN A 204 13.65 18.25 -0.37
C GLN A 204 12.20 18.15 -0.84
N ALA A 205 11.50 17.07 -0.50
CA ALA A 205 10.14 16.84 -0.95
C ALA A 205 9.11 17.70 -0.20
N THR A 206 9.33 17.98 1.09
CA THR A 206 8.44 18.84 1.90
C THR A 206 8.75 20.34 1.79
N SER A 207 9.95 20.71 1.32
CA SER A 207 10.36 22.10 1.15
C SER A 207 10.40 22.58 -0.31
N CYS A 208 9.87 21.80 -1.26
CA CYS A 208 9.99 22.16 -2.68
C CYS A 208 9.09 23.36 -3.03
N SER A 209 9.67 24.36 -3.72
CA SER A 209 8.89 25.43 -4.35
C SER A 209 8.40 24.99 -5.74
N LEU A 210 7.16 25.33 -6.08
CA LEU A 210 6.58 25.08 -7.41
C LEU A 210 6.61 26.33 -8.31
N HIS A 211 7.32 27.37 -7.90
CA HIS A 211 7.46 28.59 -8.67
C HIS A 211 8.07 28.29 -10.06
N GLY A 212 7.34 28.60 -11.12
CA GLY A 212 7.79 28.40 -12.51
C GLY A 212 7.67 26.97 -13.07
N VAL A 213 7.02 26.03 -12.38
CA VAL A 213 6.83 24.67 -12.89
C VAL A 213 5.74 24.63 -13.97
N ASN A 214 6.07 24.12 -15.15
CA ASN A 214 5.12 23.98 -16.27
C ASN A 214 4.06 22.92 -15.97
N LYS A 215 2.77 23.31 -15.96
CA LYS A 215 1.61 22.43 -15.82
C LYS A 215 1.44 21.56 -17.08
N ARG A 216 2.07 20.38 -17.14
CA ARG A 216 1.77 19.40 -18.20
C ARG A 216 0.61 18.50 -17.79
N ARG A 217 -0.40 18.42 -18.64
CA ARG A 217 -1.53 17.49 -18.51
C ARG A 217 -1.02 16.08 -18.78
N LEU A 218 -0.87 15.26 -17.74
CA LEU A 218 -0.53 13.85 -17.87
C LEU A 218 -1.83 13.03 -17.89
N THR A 219 -1.97 12.17 -18.90
CA THR A 219 -3.01 11.16 -18.96
C THR A 219 -2.69 10.07 -17.94
N ARG A 220 -3.60 9.88 -16.97
CA ARG A 220 -3.55 8.95 -15.83
C ARG A 220 -2.53 9.34 -14.75
N LEU A 221 -3.04 9.74 -13.57
CA LEU A 221 -2.52 9.49 -12.21
C LEU A 221 -1.03 9.64 -11.85
N TYR A 222 -0.20 10.27 -12.68
CA TYR A 222 1.19 10.58 -12.36
C TYR A 222 1.39 12.10 -12.42
N LEU A 223 1.81 12.72 -11.32
CA LEU A 223 2.37 14.06 -11.38
C LEU A 223 3.90 13.99 -11.33
N ILE A 224 4.54 14.33 -12.44
CA ILE A 224 6.01 14.43 -12.55
C ILE A 224 6.40 15.89 -12.38
N ILE A 225 7.10 16.23 -11.29
CA ILE A 225 7.67 17.57 -11.09
C ILE A 225 9.03 17.64 -11.77
N ARG A 226 9.21 18.64 -12.66
CA ARG A 226 10.52 19.00 -13.25
C ARG A 226 11.07 20.25 -12.57
N GLY A 227 11.73 20.04 -11.44
CA GLY A 227 12.82 20.86 -10.90
C GLY A 227 14.07 19.97 -10.79
N THR A 228 15.18 20.44 -10.20
CA THR A 228 16.45 19.71 -10.07
C THR A 228 16.36 18.29 -9.48
N HIS A 229 15.22 17.91 -8.89
CA HIS A 229 14.88 16.55 -8.43
C HIS A 229 13.54 16.09 -9.03
N ARG A 230 13.48 14.84 -9.50
CA ARG A 230 12.27 14.22 -10.08
C ARG A 230 11.40 13.67 -8.95
N ILE A 231 10.27 14.32 -8.67
CA ILE A 231 9.26 13.91 -7.68
C ILE A 231 8.04 13.40 -8.47
N THR A 232 7.63 12.15 -8.24
CA THR A 232 6.42 11.52 -8.80
C THR A 232 5.40 11.31 -7.67
N VAL A 233 4.22 11.89 -7.81
CA VAL A 233 3.16 11.70 -6.81
C VAL A 233 2.05 10.84 -7.40
N CYS A 234 1.71 9.77 -6.68
CA CYS A 234 0.54 8.95 -6.94
C CYS A 234 -0.55 9.30 -5.91
N CYS A 235 -1.71 9.75 -6.38
CA CYS A 235 -2.82 10.16 -5.52
C CYS A 235 -4.09 9.44 -5.95
N VAL A 236 -4.58 8.50 -5.14
CA VAL A 236 -5.83 7.79 -5.42
C VAL A 236 -6.94 8.45 -4.59
N VAL A 237 -7.71 9.34 -5.21
CA VAL A 237 -8.92 9.92 -4.60
C VAL A 237 -10.14 9.13 -5.06
N SER A 238 -10.92 8.62 -4.11
CA SER A 238 -12.21 7.99 -4.39
C SER A 238 -13.21 9.08 -4.84
N GLY A 239 -13.63 9.06 -6.11
CA GLY A 239 -14.83 9.80 -6.55
C GLY A 239 -14.67 11.04 -7.45
N ALA A 240 -13.50 11.40 -7.98
CA ALA A 240 -13.38 12.56 -8.87
C ALA A 240 -13.49 12.21 -10.38
N ASN A 241 -14.39 12.87 -11.11
CA ASN A 241 -14.40 12.88 -12.58
C ASN A 241 -13.14 13.62 -13.08
N TYR A 242 -12.22 12.90 -13.74
CA TYR A 242 -10.89 13.39 -14.16
C TYR A 242 -10.90 14.29 -15.42
N GLU A 243 -11.82 15.26 -15.55
CA GLU A 243 -11.86 16.15 -16.72
C GLU A 243 -11.24 17.54 -16.50
N ALA A 244 -11.12 18.04 -15.26
CA ALA A 244 -10.54 19.35 -14.95
C ALA A 244 -9.25 19.24 -14.12
N ALA A 245 -8.16 19.80 -14.67
CA ALA A 245 -6.82 20.09 -14.10
C ALA A 245 -6.16 19.08 -13.12
N PRO A 246 -4.91 18.63 -13.36
CA PRO A 246 -4.19 17.79 -12.40
C PRO A 246 -3.75 18.61 -11.17
N PRO A 247 -4.03 18.19 -9.92
CA PRO A 247 -3.58 18.92 -8.73
C PRO A 247 -2.09 18.67 -8.42
N PRO A 248 -1.25 19.70 -8.13
CA PRO A 248 0.11 19.55 -7.57
C PRO A 248 0.15 18.72 -6.26
N PRO A 249 1.32 18.25 -5.77
CA PRO A 249 1.45 17.16 -4.80
C PRO A 249 0.81 17.44 -3.43
N LEU A 250 -0.50 17.20 -3.32
CA LEU A 250 -1.26 17.23 -2.07
C LEU A 250 -0.57 16.50 -0.90
N PRO A 251 0.02 15.29 -1.08
CA PRO A 251 0.67 14.62 0.04
C PRO A 251 1.89 15.36 0.57
N ALA A 252 2.72 15.92 -0.32
CA ALA A 252 3.92 16.65 0.08
C ALA A 252 3.56 17.96 0.80
N PHE A 253 2.53 18.67 0.34
CA PHE A 253 2.03 19.87 1.03
C PHE A 253 1.34 19.57 2.34
N HIS A 254 0.53 18.52 2.39
CA HIS A 254 -0.10 18.06 3.61
C HIS A 254 0.97 17.68 4.65
N ALA A 255 1.96 16.87 4.25
CA ALA A 255 3.12 16.51 5.07
C ALA A 255 3.92 17.75 5.49
N ALA A 256 4.11 18.75 4.61
CA ALA A 256 4.81 19.98 4.93
C ALA A 256 4.07 20.83 5.98
N VAL A 257 2.74 20.95 5.89
CA VAL A 257 1.91 21.66 6.87
C VAL A 257 2.01 21.01 8.24
N ILE A 258 1.85 19.68 8.31
CA ILE A 258 1.98 18.93 9.57
C ILE A 258 3.39 19.03 10.12
N SER A 259 4.40 18.81 9.27
CA SER A 259 5.81 18.88 9.65
C SER A 259 6.16 20.23 10.27
N ARG A 260 5.70 21.34 9.69
CA ARG A 260 5.91 22.67 10.26
C ARG A 260 5.19 22.86 11.58
N PHE A 261 3.96 22.37 11.70
CA PHE A 261 3.23 22.42 12.97
C PHE A 261 4.01 21.69 14.07
N GLU A 262 4.41 20.45 13.82
CA GLU A 262 5.14 19.64 14.80
C GLU A 262 6.50 20.24 15.17
N GLN A 263 7.20 20.86 14.21
CA GLN A 263 8.45 21.57 14.47
C GLN A 263 8.24 22.82 15.34
N GLN A 264 7.16 23.57 15.13
CA GLN A 264 6.87 24.79 15.88
C GLN A 264 6.40 24.49 17.32
N HIS A 265 5.63 23.42 17.50
CA HIS A 265 4.98 23.11 18.77
C HIS A 265 5.65 21.99 19.57
N GLY A 266 6.54 21.21 18.96
CA GLY A 266 7.22 20.07 19.60
C GLY A 266 6.28 18.92 19.97
N ARG A 267 5.09 18.86 19.38
CA ARG A 267 4.06 17.83 19.62
C ARG A 267 3.25 17.56 18.36
N CYS A 268 2.58 16.42 18.32
CA CYS A 268 1.64 16.05 17.26
C CYS A 268 0.40 16.94 17.25
N VAL A 269 -0.27 16.98 16.09
CA VAL A 269 -1.54 17.67 15.85
C VAL A 269 -2.67 17.02 16.66
N THR A 270 -3.52 17.82 17.27
CA THR A 270 -4.75 17.41 17.98
C THR A 270 -5.97 18.11 17.37
N ALA A 271 -7.18 17.69 17.76
CA ALA A 271 -8.42 18.29 17.27
C ALA A 271 -8.50 19.82 17.50
N ALA A 272 -7.85 20.33 18.55
CA ALA A 272 -7.84 21.77 18.86
C ALA A 272 -7.02 22.61 17.87
N ASP A 273 -6.18 21.98 17.03
CA ASP A 273 -5.21 22.68 16.18
C ASP A 273 -5.72 22.92 14.75
N ALA A 274 -6.95 22.49 14.42
CA ALA A 274 -7.49 22.54 13.06
C ALA A 274 -7.39 23.95 12.42
N GLU A 275 -7.78 25.00 13.14
CA GLU A 275 -7.69 26.40 12.65
C GLU A 275 -6.23 26.86 12.44
N GLN A 276 -5.31 26.39 13.29
CA GLN A 276 -3.89 26.70 13.15
C GLN A 276 -3.29 26.02 11.93
N LEU A 277 -3.70 24.78 11.62
CA LEU A 277 -3.30 24.09 10.39
C LEU A 277 -3.78 24.81 9.13
N LEU A 278 -5.01 25.34 9.14
CA LEU A 278 -5.53 26.12 8.01
C LEU A 278 -4.74 27.42 7.79
N THR A 279 -4.30 28.06 8.88
CA THR A 279 -3.43 29.23 8.83
C THR A 279 -2.03 28.85 8.30
N LEU A 280 -1.42 27.80 8.85
CA LEU A 280 -0.11 27.30 8.41
C LEU A 280 -0.11 26.89 6.94
N ARG A 281 -1.20 26.28 6.44
CA ARG A 281 -1.38 26.00 5.02
C ARG A 281 -1.22 27.25 4.17
N GLN A 282 -1.79 28.39 4.56
CA GLN A 282 -1.66 29.63 3.77
C GLN A 282 -0.18 30.04 3.64
N HIS A 283 0.58 29.94 4.72
CA HIS A 283 2.03 30.21 4.70
C HIS A 283 2.80 29.22 3.82
N VAL A 284 2.56 27.91 4.00
CA VAL A 284 3.22 26.84 3.22
C VAL A 284 2.93 26.98 1.73
N CYS A 285 1.66 27.17 1.36
CA CYS A 285 1.25 27.36 -0.03
C CYS A 285 1.80 28.67 -0.61
N GLY A 286 1.82 29.75 0.18
CA GLY A 286 2.39 31.04 -0.22
C GLY A 286 3.88 30.94 -0.57
N GLU A 287 4.68 30.32 0.30
CA GLU A 287 6.12 30.09 0.05
C GLU A 287 6.37 29.17 -1.15
N ALA A 288 5.51 28.18 -1.34
CA ALA A 288 5.60 27.28 -2.49
C ALA A 288 5.15 27.93 -3.81
N GLY A 289 4.47 29.08 -3.77
CA GLY A 289 3.89 29.74 -4.94
C GLY A 289 2.64 29.02 -5.47
N VAL A 290 1.84 28.44 -4.58
CA VAL A 290 0.72 27.54 -4.88
C VAL A 290 -0.57 28.09 -4.29
N GLU A 291 -1.69 27.86 -4.97
CA GLU A 291 -3.01 28.27 -4.46
C GLU A 291 -3.41 27.46 -3.22
N PRO A 292 -3.77 28.09 -2.08
CA PRO A 292 -4.13 27.37 -0.85
C PRO A 292 -5.32 26.41 -1.00
N GLY A 293 -6.26 26.71 -1.91
CA GLY A 293 -7.42 25.86 -2.21
C GLY A 293 -7.06 24.48 -2.77
N LEU A 294 -5.80 24.27 -3.14
CA LEU A 294 -5.31 22.96 -3.54
C LEU A 294 -5.33 21.96 -2.40
N LEU A 295 -4.99 22.38 -1.16
CA LEU A 295 -5.10 21.52 0.01
C LEU A 295 -6.45 21.81 0.69
N PRO A 296 -7.47 20.94 0.53
CA PRO A 296 -8.83 21.25 0.97
C PRO A 296 -8.91 21.37 2.50
N ASP A 297 -9.73 22.30 3.00
CA ASP A 297 -9.90 22.52 4.44
C ASP A 297 -10.30 21.22 5.16
N LYS A 298 -11.26 20.49 4.57
CA LYS A 298 -11.75 19.20 5.09
C LYS A 298 -10.64 18.18 5.30
N MET A 299 -9.59 18.20 4.49
CA MET A 299 -8.48 17.24 4.62
C MET A 299 -7.67 17.52 5.88
N LEU A 300 -7.33 18.79 6.14
CA LEU A 300 -6.59 19.19 7.34
C LEU A 300 -7.46 19.11 8.61
N GLN A 301 -8.74 19.45 8.50
CA GLN A 301 -9.70 19.32 9.59
C GLN A 301 -9.90 17.85 9.98
N ALA A 302 -10.16 16.96 9.00
CA ALA A 302 -10.28 15.53 9.28
C ALA A 302 -8.99 14.95 9.87
N TYR A 303 -7.83 15.37 9.37
CA TYR A 303 -6.55 14.96 9.97
C TYR A 303 -6.41 15.44 11.43
N ALA A 304 -6.88 16.63 11.78
CA ALA A 304 -6.82 17.13 13.15
C ALA A 304 -7.79 16.40 14.08
N GLU A 305 -9.03 16.20 13.63
CA GLU A 305 -10.15 15.66 14.41
C GLU A 305 -10.03 14.16 14.69
N GLU A 306 -9.51 13.38 13.74
CA GLU A 306 -9.45 11.92 13.86
C GLU A 306 -8.10 11.51 14.43
N GLU A 307 -7.97 11.24 15.73
CA GLU A 307 -6.68 10.84 16.34
C GLU A 307 -6.33 9.37 16.11
N GLU A 308 -7.35 8.50 15.99
CA GLU A 308 -7.17 7.06 15.78
C GLU A 308 -7.08 6.70 14.29
N ASP A 309 -6.39 5.61 13.98
CA ASP A 309 -6.31 5.09 12.63
C ASP A 309 -7.47 4.13 12.32
N MET A 310 -8.01 4.21 11.10
CA MET A 310 -9.09 3.33 10.68
C MET A 310 -8.53 2.05 10.04
N PRO A 311 -8.94 0.84 10.48
CA PRO A 311 -8.45 -0.41 9.92
C PRO A 311 -8.59 -0.52 8.39
N ALA A 312 -9.66 0.03 7.82
CA ALA A 312 -9.86 0.04 6.38
C ALA A 312 -8.82 0.90 5.62
N ILE A 313 -8.39 2.03 6.18
CA ILE A 313 -7.32 2.84 5.58
C ILE A 313 -5.98 2.13 5.75
N ASN A 314 -5.72 1.56 6.93
CA ASN A 314 -4.52 0.78 7.19
C ASN A 314 -4.36 -0.36 6.18
N ALA A 315 -5.44 -1.09 5.87
CA ALA A 315 -5.40 -2.17 4.89
C ALA A 315 -5.08 -1.68 3.47
N ILE A 316 -5.63 -0.55 3.05
CA ILE A 316 -5.40 0.02 1.71
C ILE A 316 -3.96 0.54 1.60
N VAL A 317 -3.55 1.42 2.53
CA VAL A 317 -2.23 2.04 2.52
C VAL A 317 -1.15 1.01 2.81
N GLY A 318 -1.38 0.10 3.75
CA GLY A 318 -0.46 -0.99 4.10
C GLY A 318 -0.34 -2.06 3.02
N GLY A 319 -1.41 -2.29 2.25
CA GLY A 319 -1.37 -3.08 1.01
C GLY A 319 -0.43 -2.49 -0.03
N GLU A 320 -0.60 -1.19 -0.32
CA GLU A 320 0.27 -0.49 -1.27
C GLU A 320 1.71 -0.43 -0.78
N LEU A 321 1.92 -0.03 0.47
CA LEU A 321 3.26 0.10 1.05
C LEU A 321 3.98 -1.24 1.16
N GLY A 322 3.29 -2.32 1.50
CA GLY A 322 3.85 -3.68 1.46
C GLY A 322 4.28 -4.09 0.05
N ASN A 323 3.49 -3.76 -0.96
CA ASN A 323 3.85 -4.00 -2.36
C ASN A 323 5.05 -3.14 -2.80
N GLU A 324 5.14 -1.89 -2.35
CA GLU A 324 6.29 -1.02 -2.61
C GLU A 324 7.59 -1.56 -1.99
N LEU A 325 7.53 -2.05 -0.75
CA LEU A 325 8.66 -2.73 -0.11
C LEU A 325 9.13 -3.93 -0.95
N ILE A 326 8.19 -4.74 -1.45
CA ILE A 326 8.48 -5.90 -2.30
C ILE A 326 9.14 -5.46 -3.62
N LYS A 327 8.68 -4.37 -4.25
CA LYS A 327 9.30 -3.81 -5.47
C LYS A 327 10.73 -3.33 -5.21
N ALA A 328 10.94 -2.59 -4.11
CA ALA A 328 12.25 -2.07 -3.74
C ALA A 328 13.26 -3.19 -3.46
N VAL A 329 12.89 -4.19 -2.66
CA VAL A 329 13.77 -5.33 -2.38
C VAL A 329 13.95 -6.21 -3.63
N GLY A 330 12.88 -6.44 -4.38
CA GLY A 330 12.90 -7.26 -5.59
C GLY A 330 13.70 -6.65 -6.73
N GLY A 331 13.83 -5.32 -6.78
CA GLY A 331 14.40 -4.59 -7.91
C GLY A 331 13.59 -4.79 -9.20
N ARG A 332 12.27 -4.92 -9.07
CA ARG A 332 11.36 -5.25 -10.18
C ARG A 332 10.10 -4.39 -10.12
N ASN A 333 9.69 -3.92 -11.29
CA ASN A 333 8.67 -2.89 -11.49
C ASN A 333 9.10 -1.51 -10.98
N GLU A 334 8.41 -0.48 -11.46
CA GLU A 334 8.67 0.90 -11.09
C GLU A 334 8.09 1.18 -9.69
N PRO A 335 8.92 1.56 -8.71
CA PRO A 335 8.47 1.97 -7.37
C PRO A 335 7.82 3.36 -7.40
N VAL A 336 6.98 3.64 -6.41
CA VAL A 336 6.44 4.96 -6.13
C VAL A 336 7.58 5.86 -5.66
N ASN A 337 8.00 6.76 -6.53
CA ASN A 337 8.99 7.79 -6.25
C ASN A 337 8.27 9.12 -6.18
N ASN A 338 7.67 9.55 -5.08
CA ASN A 338 8.16 9.43 -3.71
C ASN A 338 7.05 9.54 -2.65
N PHE A 339 5.82 9.91 -3.04
CA PHE A 339 4.68 9.96 -2.14
C PHE A 339 3.48 9.19 -2.70
N PHE A 340 2.79 8.50 -1.79
CA PHE A 340 1.48 7.91 -1.98
C PHE A 340 0.49 8.53 -1.00
N LEU A 341 -0.73 8.77 -1.46
CA LEU A 341 -1.82 9.35 -0.67
C LEU A 341 -3.13 8.66 -0.95
N PHE A 342 -3.86 8.39 0.11
CA PHE A 342 -5.22 7.90 0.08
C PHE A 342 -6.10 8.69 1.05
N SER A 343 -7.31 9.06 0.60
CA SER A 343 -8.32 9.69 1.46
C SER A 343 -9.72 9.33 1.00
N LEU A 344 -10.62 9.12 1.98
CA LEU A 344 -12.06 8.99 1.73
C LEU A 344 -12.82 10.32 1.82
N ALA A 345 -12.15 11.43 2.14
CA ALA A 345 -12.82 12.73 2.19
C ALA A 345 -13.34 13.06 0.78
N GLU A 346 -14.65 13.01 0.59
CA GLU A 346 -15.31 13.38 -0.67
C GLU A 346 -14.82 14.77 -1.10
N GLY A 347 -14.17 14.84 -2.26
CA GLY A 347 -14.07 16.10 -3.00
C GLY A 347 -15.50 16.52 -3.32
N SER A 348 -16.00 17.54 -2.63
CA SER A 348 -17.35 18.05 -2.83
C SER A 348 -17.51 18.60 -4.25
N THR A 349 -17.93 17.74 -5.15
CA THR A 349 -18.70 18.09 -6.35
C THR A 349 -19.91 17.15 -6.38
N MET A 350 -21.09 17.77 -6.34
CA MET A 350 -22.40 17.13 -6.18
C MET A 350 -22.64 15.90 -7.06
N GLY A 351 -23.24 14.88 -6.46
CA GLY A 351 -23.94 13.82 -7.17
C GLY A 351 -23.81 12.50 -6.44
N LYS A 352 -24.88 12.06 -5.76
CA LYS A 352 -25.00 10.69 -5.24
C LYS A 352 -24.89 9.71 -6.40
N VAL A 353 -23.71 9.12 -6.59
CA VAL A 353 -23.50 8.01 -7.53
C VAL A 353 -23.00 6.82 -6.71
N PRO A 354 -23.70 5.67 -6.71
CA PRO A 354 -23.20 4.47 -6.06
C PRO A 354 -21.93 4.01 -6.79
N ILE A 355 -20.79 4.03 -6.09
CA ILE A 355 -19.49 3.68 -6.65
C ILE A 355 -19.41 2.15 -6.77
N ARG A 356 -19.34 1.64 -8.00
CA ARG A 356 -18.82 0.29 -8.25
C ARG A 356 -17.31 0.33 -8.01
N LEU A 357 -16.85 -0.34 -6.95
CA LEU A 357 -15.46 -0.73 -6.75
C LEU A 357 -14.96 -1.42 -8.03
N ARG A 358 -14.23 -0.69 -8.88
CA ARG A 358 -13.47 -1.29 -9.98
C ARG A 358 -12.08 -1.60 -9.46
N GLU A 359 -11.94 -2.86 -9.06
CA GLU A 359 -10.70 -3.63 -8.86
C GLU A 359 -9.70 -3.11 -7.82
N VAL A 360 -9.80 -3.70 -6.62
CA VAL A 360 -8.61 -4.14 -5.89
C VAL A 360 -8.18 -5.45 -6.55
N VAL A 361 -7.12 -5.44 -7.36
CA VAL A 361 -6.64 -6.66 -8.02
C VAL A 361 -5.95 -7.54 -6.96
N TYR A 362 -6.71 -8.45 -6.36
CA TYR A 362 -6.12 -9.69 -5.86
C TYR A 362 -5.85 -10.58 -7.07
N ALA A 363 -4.58 -10.88 -7.31
CA ALA A 363 -4.20 -11.84 -8.34
C ALA A 363 -4.59 -13.26 -7.90
N LEU A 364 -5.82 -13.66 -8.20
CA LEU A 364 -6.13 -15.04 -8.56
C LEU A 364 -6.41 -15.06 -10.07
N SER A 365 -5.44 -15.60 -10.81
CA SER A 365 -5.57 -16.05 -12.20
C SER A 365 -6.91 -16.79 -12.40
N PRO A 366 -7.63 -16.69 -13.56
CA PRO A 366 -7.04 -16.76 -14.90
C PRO A 366 -7.74 -15.96 -16.04
N TYR A 367 -7.03 -15.85 -17.17
CA TYR A 367 -7.48 -15.42 -18.50
C TYR A 367 -7.72 -13.90 -18.78
N GLN A 368 -6.99 -13.43 -19.79
CA GLN A 368 -7.01 -12.08 -20.36
C GLN A 368 -8.40 -11.66 -20.87
N GLN A 369 -8.82 -10.45 -20.51
CA GLN A 369 -9.78 -9.69 -21.32
C GLN A 369 -9.03 -8.76 -22.27
N SER A 370 -8.88 -9.19 -23.52
CA SER A 370 -8.54 -8.27 -24.62
C SER A 370 -9.82 -7.65 -25.18
N VAL A 371 -9.87 -6.32 -25.25
CA VAL A 371 -10.95 -5.60 -25.93
C VAL A 371 -10.84 -5.87 -27.44
N MET A 372 -11.78 -6.63 -28.01
CA MET A 372 -11.79 -6.99 -29.43
C MET A 372 -12.33 -5.86 -30.32
N THR A 373 -11.56 -5.44 -31.31
CA THR A 373 -11.98 -4.59 -32.45
C THR A 373 -12.59 -5.41 -33.59
N GLY A 374 -13.56 -6.29 -33.28
CA GLY A 374 -14.12 -7.26 -34.23
C GLY A 374 -15.64 -7.48 -34.13
N LEU A 375 -16.37 -6.59 -33.47
CA LEU A 375 -17.76 -6.81 -33.04
C LEU A 375 -18.77 -7.14 -34.18
N TRP A 376 -18.45 -6.84 -35.44
CA TRP A 376 -19.39 -6.99 -36.56
C TRP A 376 -19.21 -8.26 -37.40
N LYS A 377 -18.08 -8.98 -37.28
CA LYS A 377 -17.83 -10.21 -38.08
C LYS A 377 -18.28 -11.50 -37.40
N ASP A 378 -18.47 -11.51 -36.08
CA ASP A 378 -18.75 -12.73 -35.29
C ASP A 378 -20.21 -12.91 -34.84
N LEU A 379 -21.12 -12.01 -35.28
CA LEU A 379 -22.53 -12.02 -34.86
C LEU A 379 -23.26 -13.35 -35.17
N PRO A 380 -23.09 -13.97 -36.35
CA PRO A 380 -23.79 -15.21 -36.69
C PRO A 380 -23.38 -16.40 -35.81
N HIS A 381 -22.09 -16.49 -35.44
CA HIS A 381 -21.54 -17.60 -34.66
C HIS A 381 -21.87 -17.49 -33.16
N LYS A 382 -22.00 -16.26 -32.64
CA LYS A 382 -22.40 -16.00 -31.24
C LYS A 382 -23.88 -16.29 -30.98
N ALA A 383 -24.77 -16.08 -31.96
CA ALA A 383 -26.19 -16.39 -31.82
C ALA A 383 -26.44 -17.90 -31.61
N ALA A 384 -25.74 -18.75 -32.36
CA ALA A 384 -25.82 -20.21 -32.19
C ALA A 384 -25.25 -20.68 -30.84
N HIS A 385 -24.15 -20.08 -30.37
CA HIS A 385 -23.55 -20.38 -29.07
C HIS A 385 -24.43 -19.92 -27.89
N HIS A 386 -25.19 -18.82 -28.05
CA HIS A 386 -26.07 -18.32 -27.00
C HIS A 386 -27.29 -19.22 -26.76
N ALA A 387 -27.79 -19.88 -27.82
CA ALA A 387 -28.89 -20.84 -27.72
C ALA A 387 -28.48 -22.13 -26.99
N ALA A 388 -27.24 -22.61 -27.20
CA ALA A 388 -26.68 -23.77 -26.49
C ALA A 388 -26.44 -23.46 -25.00
N ASN A 389 -25.84 -22.31 -24.68
CA ASN A 389 -25.59 -21.91 -23.29
C ASN A 389 -26.87 -21.65 -22.48
N LEU A 390 -27.97 -21.20 -23.11
CA LEU A 390 -29.24 -21.02 -22.42
C LEU A 390 -29.85 -22.37 -22.00
N ARG A 391 -29.68 -23.42 -22.82
CA ARG A 391 -30.10 -24.78 -22.50
C ARG A 391 -29.31 -25.33 -21.30
N ASP A 392 -28.00 -25.12 -21.29
CA ASP A 392 -27.13 -25.58 -20.21
C ASP A 392 -27.35 -24.81 -18.90
N ALA A 393 -27.57 -23.50 -18.96
CA ALA A 393 -27.92 -22.69 -17.79
C ALA A 393 -29.28 -23.10 -17.19
N VAL A 394 -30.27 -23.45 -18.02
CA VAL A 394 -31.56 -23.95 -17.54
C VAL A 394 -31.40 -25.33 -16.87
N ILE A 395 -30.62 -26.23 -17.46
CA ILE A 395 -30.41 -27.60 -16.93
C ILE A 395 -29.58 -27.58 -15.64
N PHE A 396 -28.48 -26.82 -15.59
CA PHE A 396 -27.52 -26.90 -14.49
C PHE A 396 -27.69 -25.85 -13.39
N CYS A 397 -28.37 -24.73 -13.66
CA CYS A 397 -28.61 -23.70 -12.64
C CYS A 397 -30.07 -23.63 -12.19
N VAL A 398 -31.02 -23.69 -13.13
CA VAL A 398 -32.45 -23.51 -12.79
C VAL A 398 -33.09 -24.81 -12.28
N ALA A 399 -32.81 -25.95 -12.92
CA ALA A 399 -33.42 -27.22 -12.53
C ALA A 399 -33.08 -27.66 -11.08
N PRO A 400 -31.84 -27.51 -10.56
CA PRO A 400 -31.54 -27.84 -9.17
C PRO A 400 -32.25 -26.92 -8.17
N ILE A 401 -32.37 -25.62 -8.47
CA ILE A 401 -33.07 -24.66 -7.60
C ILE A 401 -34.57 -24.97 -7.56
N VAL A 402 -35.17 -25.26 -8.70
CA VAL A 402 -36.59 -25.68 -8.77
C VAL A 402 -36.79 -27.03 -8.07
N GLY A 403 -35.86 -27.97 -8.24
CA GLY A 403 -35.87 -29.26 -7.55
C GLY A 403 -35.81 -29.12 -6.03
N ILE A 404 -34.93 -28.23 -5.51
CA ILE A 404 -34.83 -27.92 -4.08
C ILE A 404 -36.11 -27.23 -3.60
N ALA A 405 -36.65 -26.27 -4.35
CA ALA A 405 -37.90 -25.60 -3.98
C ALA A 405 -39.08 -26.58 -3.92
N TYR A 406 -39.17 -27.49 -4.90
CA TYR A 406 -40.19 -28.54 -4.94
C TYR A 406 -40.01 -29.55 -3.81
N TYR A 407 -38.77 -29.97 -3.53
CA TYR A 407 -38.44 -30.83 -2.39
C TYR A 407 -38.81 -30.15 -1.06
N CYS A 408 -38.49 -28.88 -0.86
CA CYS A 408 -38.86 -28.14 0.35
C CYS A 408 -40.39 -27.96 0.48
N ALA A 409 -41.12 -27.83 -0.63
CA ALA A 409 -42.58 -27.78 -0.63
C ALA A 409 -43.20 -29.14 -0.28
N ASP A 410 -42.75 -30.22 -0.93
CA ASP A 410 -43.20 -31.61 -0.67
C ASP A 410 -42.83 -32.07 0.75
N TYR A 411 -41.63 -31.74 1.23
CA TYR A 411 -41.18 -32.03 2.60
C TYR A 411 -42.05 -31.32 3.64
N LYS A 412 -42.35 -30.02 3.44
CA LYS A 412 -43.24 -29.25 4.33
C LYS A 412 -44.68 -29.75 4.32
N GLU A 413 -45.18 -30.33 3.22
CA GLU A 413 -46.51 -30.93 3.19
C GLU A 413 -46.56 -32.31 3.87
N LYS A 414 -45.55 -33.16 3.66
CA LYS A 414 -45.49 -34.50 4.27
C LYS A 414 -45.26 -34.44 5.79
N GLU A 415 -44.45 -33.49 6.27
CA GLU A 415 -44.25 -33.29 7.72
C GLU A 415 -45.54 -32.78 8.40
N LYS A 416 -46.32 -31.92 7.72
CA LYS A 416 -47.65 -31.47 8.21
C LYS A 416 -48.69 -32.60 8.28
N LEU A 417 -48.57 -33.63 7.45
CA LEU A 417 -49.45 -34.80 7.47
C LEU A 417 -49.08 -35.80 8.58
N HIS A 418 -47.78 -35.96 8.88
CA HIS A 418 -47.32 -36.84 9.96
C HIS A 418 -47.59 -36.32 11.38
N HIS A 419 -47.78 -35.01 11.56
CA HIS A 419 -48.11 -34.42 12.86
C HIS A 419 -49.63 -34.24 13.12
N ARG A 420 -50.50 -34.82 12.28
CA ARG A 420 -51.96 -34.66 12.38
C ARG A 420 -52.75 -35.91 12.76
N PHE A 421 -52.09 -37.00 13.17
CA PHE A 421 -52.72 -38.11 13.90
C PHE A 421 -51.83 -38.61 15.02
#